data_AF-Q7BTU2-F1
#
_entry.id   AF-Q7BTU2-F1
#
_cell.length_a   1.000
_cell.length_b   1.000
_cell.length_c   1.000
_cell.angle_alpha   90.00
_cell.angle_beta   90.00
_cell.angle_gamma   90.00
#
_symmetry.space_group_name_H-M   'P 1'
#
loop_
_entity.id
_entity.type
_entity.pdbx_description
1 polymer ?
#
loop_
_entity_poly.entity_id
_entity_poly.type
_entity_poly.pdbx_seq_one_letter_code
_entity_poly.pdbx_strand_id
1 'polypeptide(L)'
;MNAPEPSEDEADWQRFIRMYAEEIGPTPTAEQAMLLKYFKEAGENLPVDDTPHWFHAAWRKFDVIYTRDLGSKDMVVWHLMHIDKAVDRTLEKFFPPA
;
A
#
# COMPACT_ATOMS: atom_id res chain seq x y z
N MET A 1 13.75 -2.80 -19.77
CA MET A 1 13.55 -4.08 -19.06
C MET A 1 12.06 -4.22 -18.86
N ASN A 2 11.43 -5.26 -19.40
CA ASN A 2 10.01 -5.49 -19.16
C ASN A 2 9.84 -5.95 -17.72
N ALA A 3 8.82 -5.43 -17.03
CA ALA A 3 8.44 -5.92 -15.71
C ALA A 3 8.10 -7.42 -15.84
N PRO A 4 8.50 -8.27 -14.88
CA PRO A 4 8.11 -9.67 -14.89
C PRO A 4 6.58 -9.76 -14.89
N GLU A 5 6.03 -10.64 -15.73
CA GLU A 5 4.59 -10.91 -15.74
C GLU A 5 4.16 -11.49 -14.38
N PRO A 6 3.01 -11.06 -13.85
CA PRO A 6 2.54 -11.54 -12.54
C PRO A 6 2.32 -13.06 -12.56
N SER A 7 2.85 -13.76 -11.55
CA SER A 7 2.63 -15.21 -11.39
C SER A 7 1.18 -15.49 -10.98
N GLU A 8 0.61 -16.61 -11.42
CA GLU A 8 -0.76 -17.04 -11.06
C GLU A 8 -0.96 -17.20 -9.53
N ASP A 9 0.12 -17.31 -8.75
CA ASP A 9 0.12 -17.41 -7.28
C ASP A 9 0.50 -16.09 -6.56
N GLU A 10 0.44 -14.93 -7.23
CA GLU A 10 0.75 -13.63 -6.61
C GLU A 10 -0.26 -13.33 -5.48
N ALA A 11 0.23 -13.20 -4.24
CA ALA A 11 -0.63 -12.85 -3.11
C ALA A 11 -1.17 -11.42 -3.27
N ASP A 12 -2.38 -11.15 -2.77
CA ASP A 12 -3.06 -9.86 -2.92
C ASP A 12 -2.21 -8.67 -2.44
N TRP A 13 -1.49 -8.82 -1.34
CA TRP A 13 -0.57 -7.79 -0.83
C TRP A 13 0.62 -7.54 -1.78
N GLN A 14 1.14 -8.57 -2.45
CA GLN A 14 2.21 -8.43 -3.45
C GLN A 14 1.69 -7.71 -4.68
N ARG A 15 0.51 -8.13 -5.16
CA ARG A 15 -0.18 -7.51 -6.29
C ARG A 15 -0.44 -6.02 -6.03
N PHE A 16 -0.93 -5.67 -4.85
CA PHE A 16 -1.17 -4.27 -4.50
C PHE A 16 0.13 -3.45 -4.52
N ILE A 17 1.20 -3.95 -3.90
CA ILE A 17 2.51 -3.27 -3.88
C ILE A 17 3.03 -3.06 -5.30
N ARG A 18 2.90 -4.06 -6.17
CA ARG A 18 3.31 -3.97 -7.58
C ARG A 18 2.48 -2.91 -8.32
N MET A 19 1.16 -2.94 -8.19
CA MET A 19 0.27 -1.95 -8.80
C MET A 19 0.58 -0.52 -8.34
N TYR A 20 0.83 -0.33 -7.04
CA TYR A 20 1.23 0.98 -6.51
C TYR A 20 2.59 1.44 -7.06
N ALA A 21 3.56 0.54 -7.15
CA ALA A 21 4.87 0.84 -7.73
C ALA A 21 4.80 1.22 -9.21
N GLU A 22 3.94 0.56 -9.99
CA GLU A 22 3.65 0.90 -11.39
C GLU A 22 2.96 2.27 -11.49
N GLU A 23 2.02 2.57 -10.59
CA GLU A 23 1.25 3.82 -10.57
C GLU A 23 2.11 5.06 -10.29
N ILE A 24 3.08 4.96 -9.37
CA ILE A 24 3.98 6.07 -9.03
C ILE A 24 5.16 6.20 -10.01
N GLY A 25 5.40 5.18 -10.84
CA GLY A 25 6.41 5.17 -11.88
C GLY A 25 7.87 5.16 -11.38
N PRO A 26 8.85 5.36 -12.28
CA PRO A 26 10.28 5.22 -11.96
C PRO A 26 10.86 6.37 -11.14
N THR A 27 10.14 7.48 -11.00
CA THR A 27 10.58 8.70 -10.30
C THR A 27 9.54 9.12 -9.25
N PRO A 28 9.37 8.33 -8.17
CA PRO A 28 8.40 8.64 -7.13
C PRO A 28 8.82 9.87 -6.33
N THR A 29 7.86 10.57 -5.73
CA THR A 29 8.18 11.58 -4.70
C THR A 29 8.74 10.92 -3.44
N ALA A 30 9.26 11.72 -2.51
CA ALA A 30 9.77 11.21 -1.23
C ALA A 30 8.66 10.50 -0.43
N GLU A 31 7.45 11.05 -0.44
CA GLU A 31 6.27 10.50 0.21
C GLU A 31 5.86 9.16 -0.40
N GLN A 32 5.85 9.07 -1.74
CA GLN A 32 5.50 7.85 -2.46
C GLN A 32 6.54 6.75 -2.26
N ALA A 33 7.83 7.10 -2.28
CA ALA A 33 8.90 6.16 -1.98
C ALA A 33 8.79 5.64 -0.53
N MET A 34 8.39 6.51 0.41
CA MET A 34 8.18 6.14 1.80
C MET A 34 6.95 5.25 2.00
N LEU A 35 5.83 5.55 1.33
CA LEU A 35 4.64 4.69 1.31
C LEU A 35 4.97 3.31 0.74
N LEU A 36 5.66 3.26 -0.41
CA LEU A 36 6.07 1.99 -1.02
C LEU A 36 6.96 1.17 -0.07
N LYS A 37 7.86 1.82 0.68
CA LYS A 37 8.67 1.16 1.70
C LYS A 37 7.80 0.57 2.82
N TYR A 38 6.85 1.34 3.35
CA TYR A 38 5.99 0.86 4.42
C TYR A 38 5.02 -0.23 3.97
N PHE A 39 4.48 -0.17 2.75
CA PHE A 39 3.65 -1.26 2.23
C PHE A 39 4.45 -2.56 2.09
N LYS A 40 5.70 -2.49 1.64
CA LYS A 40 6.62 -3.64 1.64
C LYS A 40 6.94 -4.16 3.03
N GLU A 41 7.05 -3.26 4.01
CA GLU A 41 7.29 -3.63 5.41
C GLU A 41 6.07 -4.32 6.04
N ALA A 42 4.84 -3.86 5.73
CA ALA A 42 3.61 -4.51 6.18
C ALA A 42 3.49 -5.94 5.63
N GLY A 43 3.90 -6.16 4.38
CA GLY A 43 3.91 -7.50 3.77
C GLY A 43 2.53 -8.15 3.80
N GLU A 44 2.46 -9.35 4.37
CA GLU A 44 1.20 -10.10 4.54
C GLU A 44 0.15 -9.39 5.41
N ASN A 45 0.56 -8.45 6.27
CA ASN A 45 -0.37 -7.67 7.10
C ASN A 45 -0.97 -6.47 6.38
N LEU A 46 -0.62 -6.24 5.10
CA LEU A 46 -1.17 -5.13 4.33
C LEU A 46 -2.71 -5.26 4.22
N PRO A 47 -3.50 -4.24 4.58
CA PRO A 47 -4.96 -4.37 4.78
C PRO A 47 -5.76 -4.30 3.47
N VAL A 48 -5.44 -5.19 2.52
CA VAL A 48 -6.04 -5.25 1.16
C VAL A 48 -7.09 -6.36 1.01
N ASP A 49 -7.51 -6.95 2.11
CA ASP A 49 -8.32 -8.18 2.18
C ASP A 49 -9.85 -7.96 2.20
N ASP A 50 -10.31 -6.72 2.31
CA ASP A 50 -11.73 -6.40 2.48
C ASP A 50 -12.22 -5.31 1.50
N THR A 51 -12.02 -4.03 1.83
CA THR A 51 -12.55 -2.91 1.04
C THR A 51 -11.56 -1.75 0.94
N PRO A 52 -11.71 -0.85 -0.05
CA PRO A 52 -10.95 0.40 -0.08
C PRO A 52 -11.09 1.20 1.22
N HIS A 53 -12.30 1.25 1.79
CA HIS A 53 -12.52 1.92 3.08
C HIS A 53 -11.71 1.28 4.21
N TRP A 54 -11.68 -0.06 4.26
CA TRP A 54 -10.91 -0.81 5.22
C TRP A 54 -9.41 -0.51 5.11
N PHE A 55 -8.88 -0.47 3.88
CA PHE A 55 -7.47 -0.15 3.63
C PHE A 55 -7.05 1.15 4.33
N HIS A 56 -7.87 2.22 4.26
CA HIS A 56 -7.60 3.47 4.99
C HIS A 56 -7.86 3.38 6.50
N ALA A 57 -8.86 2.61 6.93
CA ALA A 57 -9.25 2.52 8.33
C ALA A 57 -8.27 1.69 9.17
N ALA A 58 -7.68 0.63 8.60
CA ALA A 58 -6.81 -0.31 9.29
C ALA A 58 -5.58 0.38 9.90
N TRP A 59 -4.93 1.30 9.17
CA TRP A 59 -3.77 2.07 9.66
C TRP A 59 -4.05 2.97 10.88
N ARG A 60 -5.31 3.17 11.26
CA ARG A 60 -5.67 3.87 12.52
C ARG A 60 -6.07 2.94 13.64
N LYS A 61 -6.37 1.68 13.32
CA LYS A 61 -7.09 0.75 14.20
C LYS A 61 -6.25 -0.47 14.57
N PHE A 62 -5.29 -0.84 13.73
CA PHE A 62 -4.44 -2.01 13.87
C PHE A 62 -2.98 -1.58 13.82
N ASP A 63 -2.12 -2.33 14.52
CA ASP A 63 -0.67 -2.27 14.38
C ASP A 63 -0.25 -3.06 13.12
N VAL A 64 -0.60 -2.53 11.94
CA VAL A 64 -0.26 -3.09 10.62
C VAL A 64 1.25 -3.28 10.51
N ILE A 65 2.02 -2.27 10.92
CA ILE A 65 3.47 -2.38 11.12
C ILE A 65 3.75 -2.21 12.60
N TYR A 66 3.78 -3.34 13.32
CA TYR A 66 4.11 -3.35 14.73
C TYR A 66 5.55 -2.87 14.99
N THR A 67 5.70 -1.83 15.82
CA THR A 67 6.99 -1.33 16.32
C THR A 67 6.95 -1.21 17.84
N ARG A 68 8.10 -1.46 18.50
CA ARG A 68 8.25 -1.25 19.95
C ARG A 68 8.79 0.16 20.29
N ASP A 69 9.07 0.97 19.28
CA ASP A 69 9.72 2.27 19.42
C ASP A 69 8.72 3.42 19.60
N LEU A 70 9.21 4.58 20.04
CA LEU A 70 8.42 5.81 20.16
C LEU A 70 8.06 6.35 18.76
N GLY A 71 6.92 5.92 18.23
CA GLY A 71 6.36 6.40 16.98
C GLY A 71 5.56 5.31 16.26
N SER A 72 4.29 5.59 15.96
CA SER A 72 3.46 4.69 15.16
C SER A 72 3.72 4.94 13.68
N LYS A 73 4.38 3.98 13.02
CA LYS A 73 4.55 3.98 11.56
C LYS A 73 3.19 4.05 10.86
N ASP A 74 2.18 3.42 11.44
CA ASP A 74 0.84 3.38 10.89
C ASP A 74 0.20 4.77 10.84
N MET A 75 0.44 5.62 11.83
CA MET A 75 0.00 7.02 11.79
C MET A 75 0.69 7.83 10.69
N VAL A 76 1.97 7.53 10.41
CA VAL A 76 2.70 8.15 9.29
C VAL A 76 2.11 7.68 7.97
N VAL A 77 1.89 6.37 7.80
CA VAL A 77 1.28 5.80 6.60
C VAL A 77 -0.11 6.38 6.38
N TRP A 78 -0.94 6.40 7.43
CA TRP A 78 -2.28 6.98 7.39
C TRP A 78 -2.24 8.42 6.90
N HIS A 79 -1.34 9.26 7.42
CA HIS A 79 -1.21 10.65 6.98
C HIS A 79 -0.78 10.74 5.49
N LEU A 80 0.25 9.98 5.10
CA LEU A 80 0.79 10.00 3.74
C LEU A 80 -0.23 9.51 2.70
N MET A 81 -1.06 8.51 3.03
CA MET A 81 -2.11 8.02 2.13
C MET A 81 -3.17 9.07 1.81
N HIS A 82 -3.42 10.04 2.69
CA HIS A 82 -4.44 11.07 2.44
C HIS A 82 -3.92 12.22 1.58
N ILE A 83 -2.61 12.31 1.34
CA ILE A 83 -2.02 13.33 0.46
C ILE A 83 -1.64 12.77 -0.91
N ASP A 84 -1.42 11.45 -1.03
CA ASP A 84 -1.03 10.81 -2.28
C ASP A 84 -2.21 10.20 -3.04
N LYS A 85 -2.64 10.90 -4.10
CA LYS A 85 -3.71 10.41 -4.99
C LYS A 85 -3.36 9.11 -5.73
N ALA A 86 -2.09 8.69 -5.78
CA ALA A 86 -1.73 7.42 -6.40
C ALA A 86 -2.27 6.22 -5.60
N VAL A 87 -2.45 6.37 -4.28
CA VAL A 87 -3.07 5.36 -3.43
C VAL A 87 -4.52 5.13 -3.88
N ASP A 88 -5.31 6.20 -4.01
CA ASP A 88 -6.71 6.13 -4.44
C ASP A 88 -6.84 5.44 -5.80
N ARG A 89 -6.02 5.86 -6.79
CA ARG A 89 -6.04 5.25 -8.13
C ARG A 89 -5.61 3.78 -8.12
N THR A 90 -4.71 3.40 -7.22
CA THR A 90 -4.32 2.01 -7.05
C THR A 90 -5.46 1.19 -6.45
N LEU A 91 -6.14 1.72 -5.43
CA LEU A 91 -7.29 1.07 -4.80
C LEU A 91 -8.46 0.89 -5.77
N GLU A 92 -8.75 1.89 -6.61
CA GLU A 92 -9.80 1.80 -7.65
C GLU A 92 -9.51 0.68 -8.66
N LYS A 93 -8.24 0.49 -9.04
CA LYS A 93 -7.83 -0.59 -9.94
C LYS A 93 -7.82 -1.95 -9.24
N PHE A 94 -7.45 -1.97 -7.95
CA PHE A 94 -7.33 -3.20 -7.16
C PHE A 94 -8.71 -3.77 -6.80
N PHE A 95 -9.65 -2.89 -6.43
CA PHE A 95 -11.04 -3.21 -6.11
C PHE A 95 -11.97 -2.66 -7.22
N PRO A 96 -11.99 -3.28 -8.41
CA PRO A 96 -12.86 -2.82 -9.48
C PRO A 96 -14.33 -2.90 -9.03
N PRO A 97 -15.18 -1.94 -9.43
CA PRO A 97 -16.62 -2.01 -9.15
C PRO A 97 -17.20 -3.30 -9.76
N ALA A 98 -18.07 -3.96 -9.00
CA ALA A 98 -18.78 -5.17 -9.39
C ALA A 98 -19.73 -4.97 -10.58
#